data_AF-A0A1B7MJM3-F1
#
_entry.id   AF-A0A1B7MJM3-F1
#
_cell.length_a   1.000
_cell.length_b   1.000
_cell.length_c   1.000
_cell.angle_alpha   90.00
_cell.angle_beta   90.00
_cell.angle_gamma   90.00
#
_symmetry.space_group_name_H-M   'P 1'
#
loop_
_entity.id
_entity.type
_entity.pdbx_description
1 polymer ?
#
loop_
_entity_poly.entity_id
_entity_poly.type
_entity_poly.pdbx_seq_one_letter_code
_entity_poly.pdbx_strand_id
1 'polypeptide(L)'
;MFEATARRAWDSEGLETIKELAQKRLKENGWDDIRPALSVTVRAWIMRASVEGNLREEPQAAVQYFKRALDLLEWGRTIWKDVPKDNRGAIFEDTFLTGVRGLYLKMFMNAHHTDPGLNSKFPLEHLKEEAEDLLKETDRISRNPTKEEVDPGFVSSFISYPAGIAHSMIGLYYVQMSRYSGDPMQKMFCFMKGARAYLEAANKYPEDDELHAWSLNCTLDLMRRSVGVKVGNFNRVADRLREAAPKMMKIWAFSALGQGGRDQKIQANLDNAQDIMKRVAEGKLTLDDPVPLG
;
A
#
# COMPACT_ATOMS: atom_id res chain seq x y z
N MET A 1 -20.53 14.00 15.94
CA MET A 1 -20.37 14.33 14.49
C MET A 1 -21.78 14.52 13.92
N PHE A 2 -22.12 15.67 13.32
CA PHE A 2 -23.51 15.98 12.90
C PHE A 2 -24.15 14.87 12.05
N GLU A 3 -23.42 14.37 11.04
CA GLU A 3 -23.92 13.30 10.16
C GLU A 3 -24.19 11.98 10.90
N ALA A 4 -23.38 11.65 11.92
CA ALA A 4 -23.59 10.47 12.74
C ALA A 4 -24.91 10.56 13.52
N THR A 5 -25.21 11.73 14.10
CA THR A 5 -26.50 11.98 14.76
C THR A 5 -27.65 11.93 13.76
N ALA A 6 -27.51 12.57 12.60
CA ALA A 6 -28.55 12.62 11.58
C ALA A 6 -28.91 11.24 11.01
N ARG A 7 -27.92 10.36 10.82
CA ARG A 7 -28.14 9.00 10.31
C ARG A 7 -28.32 7.94 11.40
N ARG A 8 -28.24 8.35 12.67
CA ARG A 8 -28.21 7.45 13.84
C ARG A 8 -27.11 6.39 13.66
N ALA A 9 -25.93 6.82 13.21
CA ALA A 9 -24.78 5.97 13.07
C ALA A 9 -24.20 5.61 14.44
N TRP A 10 -23.54 4.47 14.53
CA TRP A 10 -22.83 4.05 15.74
C TRP A 10 -21.47 4.73 15.80
N ASP A 11 -21.21 5.48 16.86
CA ASP A 11 -19.98 6.23 17.06
C ASP A 11 -19.20 5.80 18.32
N SER A 12 -19.84 5.05 19.22
CA SER A 12 -19.27 4.65 20.51
C SER A 12 -19.35 3.14 20.78
N GLU A 13 -20.26 2.43 20.10
CA GLU A 13 -20.51 1.02 20.29
C GLU A 13 -19.37 0.13 19.77
N GLY A 14 -19.18 -1.02 20.42
CA GLY A 14 -18.25 -2.05 19.98
C GLY A 14 -18.76 -2.76 18.72
N LEU A 15 -17.82 -3.34 17.96
CA LEU A 15 -18.10 -4.01 16.68
C LEU A 15 -19.20 -5.07 16.79
N GLU A 16 -19.14 -5.96 17.78
CA GLU A 16 -20.12 -7.04 17.94
C GLU A 16 -21.53 -6.50 18.24
N THR A 17 -21.62 -5.48 19.10
CA THR A 17 -22.89 -4.78 19.37
C THR A 17 -23.44 -4.13 18.10
N ILE A 18 -22.58 -3.52 17.27
CA ILE A 18 -23.00 -2.93 16.00
C ILE A 18 -23.54 -3.99 15.05
N LYS A 19 -22.90 -5.17 14.95
CA LYS A 19 -23.38 -6.27 14.10
C LYS A 19 -24.80 -6.72 14.51
N GLU A 20 -25.05 -6.89 15.79
CA GLU A 20 -26.37 -7.25 16.32
C GLU A 20 -27.41 -6.17 16.07
N LEU A 21 -27.10 -4.92 16.43
CA LEU A 21 -27.98 -3.77 16.24
C LEU A 21 -28.29 -3.52 14.76
N ALA A 22 -27.33 -3.72 13.88
CA ALA A 22 -27.51 -3.58 12.44
C ALA A 22 -28.52 -4.60 11.89
N GLN A 23 -28.44 -5.87 12.32
CA GLN A 23 -29.39 -6.91 11.93
C GLN A 23 -30.80 -6.62 12.48
N LYS A 24 -30.90 -6.17 13.72
CA LYS A 24 -32.18 -5.76 14.32
C LYS A 24 -32.80 -4.59 13.57
N ARG A 25 -32.03 -3.53 13.35
CA ARG A 25 -32.46 -2.31 12.65
C ARG A 25 -32.87 -2.60 11.20
N LEU A 26 -32.17 -3.50 10.52
CA LEU A 26 -32.56 -3.94 9.18
C LEU A 26 -33.95 -4.59 9.18
N LYS A 27 -34.25 -5.45 10.16
CA LYS A 27 -35.57 -6.11 10.28
C LYS A 27 -36.69 -5.12 10.60
N GLU A 28 -36.42 -4.11 11.42
CA GLU A 28 -37.41 -3.17 11.91
C GLU A 28 -37.67 -2.01 10.92
N ASN A 29 -36.62 -1.49 10.29
CA ASN A 29 -36.67 -0.22 9.54
C ASN A 29 -36.25 -0.35 8.06
N GLY A 30 -35.72 -1.50 7.63
CA GLY A 30 -35.33 -1.74 6.25
C GLY A 30 -34.03 -1.05 5.80
N TRP A 31 -33.70 -1.23 4.51
CA TRP A 31 -32.42 -0.84 3.91
C TRP A 31 -32.16 0.66 3.90
N ASP A 32 -33.19 1.47 3.64
CA ASP A 32 -33.04 2.93 3.57
C ASP A 32 -32.63 3.56 4.89
N ASP A 33 -32.88 2.88 6.01
CA ASP A 33 -32.48 3.33 7.33
C ASP A 33 -31.09 2.79 7.73
N ILE A 34 -30.82 1.51 7.49
CA ILE A 34 -29.57 0.86 7.92
C ILE A 34 -28.37 1.22 7.02
N ARG A 35 -28.57 1.28 5.70
CA ARG A 35 -27.52 1.57 4.71
C ARG A 35 -26.78 2.89 5.02
N PRO A 36 -27.45 4.04 5.20
CA PRO A 36 -26.76 5.28 5.53
C PRO A 36 -26.10 5.24 6.91
N ALA A 37 -26.68 4.55 7.89
CA ALA A 37 -26.10 4.44 9.23
C ALA A 37 -24.75 3.71 9.21
N LEU A 38 -24.67 2.52 8.58
CA LEU A 38 -23.42 1.77 8.42
C LEU A 38 -22.40 2.54 7.57
N SER A 39 -22.87 3.17 6.50
CA SER A 39 -22.08 4.01 5.61
C SER A 39 -21.36 5.14 6.35
N VAL A 40 -22.05 5.79 7.29
CA VAL A 40 -21.49 6.85 8.13
C VAL A 40 -20.57 6.28 9.22
N THR A 41 -20.94 5.18 9.88
CA THR A 41 -20.08 4.53 10.90
C THR A 41 -18.72 4.15 10.33
N VAL A 42 -18.68 3.47 9.19
CA VAL A 42 -17.42 3.04 8.56
C VAL A 42 -16.56 4.24 8.15
N ARG A 43 -17.17 5.26 7.52
CA ARG A 43 -16.44 6.48 7.12
C ARG A 43 -15.94 7.28 8.31
N ALA A 44 -16.71 7.32 9.40
CA ALA A 44 -16.29 7.96 10.65
C ALA A 44 -15.05 7.26 11.23
N TRP A 45 -14.99 5.93 11.21
CA TRP A 45 -13.79 5.20 11.64
C TRP A 45 -12.59 5.42 10.72
N ILE A 46 -12.78 5.43 9.40
CA ILE A 46 -11.71 5.74 8.44
C ILE A 46 -11.16 7.16 8.66
N MET A 47 -12.05 8.14 8.83
CA MET A 47 -11.67 9.51 9.13
C MET A 47 -10.94 9.59 10.48
N ARG A 48 -11.44 8.90 11.51
CA ARG A 48 -10.80 8.86 12.82
C ARG A 48 -9.41 8.24 12.76
N ALA A 49 -9.26 7.13 12.04
CA ALA A 49 -7.97 6.49 11.83
C ALA A 49 -6.97 7.44 11.15
N SER A 50 -7.43 8.20 10.15
CA SER A 50 -6.59 9.20 9.46
C SER A 50 -6.16 10.34 10.39
N VAL A 51 -7.05 10.80 11.28
CA VAL A 51 -6.74 11.83 12.28
C VAL A 51 -5.74 11.31 13.31
N GLU A 52 -5.99 10.14 13.90
CA GLU A 52 -5.07 9.57 14.91
C GLU A 52 -3.70 9.27 14.28
N GLY A 53 -3.66 8.62 13.11
CA GLY A 53 -2.41 8.17 12.50
C GLY A 53 -1.55 9.27 11.90
N ASN A 54 -2.16 10.28 11.25
CA ASN A 54 -1.40 11.31 10.52
C ASN A 54 -1.31 12.64 11.27
N LEU A 55 -2.38 13.11 11.93
CA LEU A 55 -2.36 14.41 12.61
C LEU A 55 -1.86 14.31 14.05
N ARG A 56 -2.15 13.20 14.73
CA ARG A 56 -1.74 12.97 16.12
C ARG A 56 -0.52 12.05 16.23
N GLU A 57 -0.06 11.49 15.11
CA GLU A 57 1.10 10.61 15.05
C GLU A 57 0.96 9.35 15.94
N GLU A 58 -0.27 8.84 16.05
CA GLU A 58 -0.64 7.64 16.81
C GLU A 58 -1.05 6.49 15.87
N PRO A 59 -0.10 5.89 15.11
CA PRO A 59 -0.40 4.89 14.10
C PRO A 59 -1.03 3.61 14.69
N GLN A 60 -0.75 3.27 15.94
CA GLN A 60 -1.32 2.10 16.62
C GLN A 60 -2.83 2.27 16.81
N ALA A 61 -3.28 3.48 17.18
CA ALA A 61 -4.70 3.80 17.27
C ALA A 61 -5.37 3.77 15.89
N ALA A 62 -4.69 4.29 14.86
CA ALA A 62 -5.18 4.23 13.48
C ALA A 62 -5.40 2.80 12.99
N VAL A 63 -4.45 1.89 13.26
CA VAL A 63 -4.57 0.46 12.93
C VAL A 63 -5.84 -0.14 13.57
N GLN A 64 -6.15 0.19 14.83
CA GLN A 64 -7.35 -0.33 15.49
C GLN A 64 -8.65 0.15 14.82
N TYR A 65 -8.75 1.42 14.45
CA TYR A 65 -9.93 1.95 13.75
C TYR A 65 -10.08 1.37 12.34
N PHE A 66 -8.99 1.25 11.59
CA PHE A 66 -9.02 0.60 10.28
C PHE A 66 -9.41 -0.88 10.40
N LYS A 67 -8.88 -1.61 11.39
CA LYS A 67 -9.24 -3.00 11.64
C LYS A 67 -10.73 -3.16 11.95
N ARG A 68 -11.29 -2.33 12.83
CA ARG A 68 -12.75 -2.32 13.10
C ARG A 68 -13.57 -2.08 11.84
N ALA A 69 -13.15 -1.15 10.97
CA ALA A 69 -13.81 -0.91 9.71
C ALA A 69 -13.75 -2.13 8.79
N LEU A 70 -12.57 -2.73 8.62
CA LEU A 70 -12.38 -3.94 7.81
C LEU A 70 -13.22 -5.11 8.31
N ASP A 71 -13.21 -5.38 9.61
CA ASP A 71 -13.97 -6.49 10.21
C ASP A 71 -15.49 -6.31 9.99
N LEU A 72 -16.00 -5.07 10.07
CA LEU A 72 -17.41 -4.76 9.78
C LEU A 72 -17.73 -4.93 8.28
N LEU A 73 -16.83 -4.50 7.40
CA LEU A 73 -16.99 -4.61 5.96
C LEU A 73 -16.98 -6.08 5.50
N GLU A 74 -16.06 -6.89 6.00
CA GLU A 74 -15.97 -8.33 5.70
C GLU A 74 -17.20 -9.08 6.20
N TRP A 75 -17.62 -8.80 7.42
CA TRP A 75 -18.85 -9.36 7.98
C TRP A 75 -20.07 -9.01 7.11
N GLY A 76 -20.24 -7.72 6.77
CA GLY A 76 -21.36 -7.26 5.96
C GLY A 76 -21.34 -7.85 4.55
N ARG A 77 -20.16 -7.96 3.93
CA ARG A 77 -19.98 -8.64 2.64
C ARG A 77 -20.36 -10.11 2.68
N THR A 78 -20.10 -10.79 3.79
CA THR A 78 -20.42 -12.20 3.96
C THR A 78 -21.91 -12.42 4.15
N ILE A 79 -22.54 -11.63 5.04
CA ILE A 79 -23.95 -11.80 5.40
C ILE A 79 -24.89 -11.28 4.31
N TRP A 80 -24.49 -10.23 3.57
CA TRP A 80 -25.29 -9.59 2.54
C TRP A 80 -24.74 -9.78 1.13
N LYS A 81 -24.06 -10.91 0.88
CA LYS A 81 -23.44 -11.23 -0.42
C LYS A 81 -24.43 -11.23 -1.59
N ASP A 82 -25.68 -11.65 -1.34
CA ASP A 82 -26.73 -11.80 -2.37
C ASP A 82 -27.68 -10.58 -2.41
N VAL A 83 -27.40 -9.54 -1.63
CA VAL A 83 -28.22 -8.31 -1.58
C VAL A 83 -27.74 -7.33 -2.66
N PRO A 84 -28.64 -6.73 -3.46
CA PRO A 84 -28.25 -5.73 -4.46
C PRO A 84 -27.45 -4.57 -3.86
N LYS A 85 -26.45 -4.08 -4.61
CA LYS A 85 -25.58 -2.94 -4.27
C LYS A 85 -26.38 -1.72 -3.79
N ASP A 86 -27.49 -1.40 -4.45
CA ASP A 86 -28.33 -0.25 -4.10
C ASP A 86 -28.95 -0.36 -2.69
N ASN A 87 -29.19 -1.58 -2.22
CA ASN A 87 -29.74 -1.84 -0.89
C ASN A 87 -28.64 -1.95 0.16
N ARG A 88 -27.64 -2.83 -0.03
CA ARG A 88 -26.58 -3.03 0.97
C ARG A 88 -25.61 -1.85 1.06
N GLY A 89 -25.45 -1.11 -0.03
CA GLY A 89 -24.61 0.08 -0.14
C GLY A 89 -23.21 -0.21 -0.65
N ALA A 90 -22.64 0.81 -1.30
CA ALA A 90 -21.34 0.74 -1.96
C ALA A 90 -20.15 0.44 -1.02
N ILE A 91 -20.32 0.62 0.30
CA ILE A 91 -19.26 0.31 1.27
C ILE A 91 -18.91 -1.18 1.29
N PHE A 92 -19.83 -2.06 0.91
CA PHE A 92 -19.61 -3.51 0.84
C PHE A 92 -19.15 -3.99 -0.54
N GLU A 93 -18.81 -3.08 -1.44
CA GLU A 93 -18.21 -3.44 -2.72
C GLU A 93 -16.71 -3.74 -2.54
N ASP A 94 -16.19 -4.62 -3.39
CA ASP A 94 -14.80 -5.09 -3.34
C ASP A 94 -13.80 -3.93 -3.41
N THR A 95 -14.09 -2.94 -4.26
CA THR A 95 -13.28 -1.73 -4.45
C THR A 95 -13.21 -0.86 -3.20
N PHE A 96 -14.28 -0.77 -2.42
CA PHE A 96 -14.24 -0.03 -1.15
C PHE A 96 -13.34 -0.76 -0.15
N LEU A 97 -13.44 -2.10 -0.06
CA LEU A 97 -12.60 -2.89 0.83
C LEU A 97 -11.11 -2.78 0.48
N THR A 98 -10.73 -2.88 -0.80
CA THR A 98 -9.32 -2.78 -1.22
C THR A 98 -8.74 -1.40 -0.87
N GLY A 99 -9.52 -0.33 -1.04
CA GLY A 99 -9.13 1.01 -0.61
C GLY A 99 -8.83 1.08 0.90
N VAL A 100 -9.73 0.56 1.74
CA VAL A 100 -9.54 0.56 3.20
C VAL A 100 -8.36 -0.32 3.62
N ARG A 101 -8.16 -1.49 2.98
CA ARG A 101 -7.00 -2.36 3.23
C ARG A 101 -5.68 -1.68 2.89
N GLY A 102 -5.63 -0.93 1.78
CA GLY A 102 -4.44 -0.15 1.42
C GLY A 102 -4.08 0.88 2.49
N LEU A 103 -5.07 1.57 3.07
CA LEU A 103 -4.86 2.51 4.17
C LEU A 103 -4.43 1.80 5.47
N TYR A 104 -5.06 0.67 5.78
CA TYR A 104 -4.67 -0.18 6.91
C TYR A 104 -3.20 -0.60 6.83
N LEU A 105 -2.75 -1.12 5.68
CA LEU A 105 -1.36 -1.54 5.47
C LEU A 105 -0.36 -0.40 5.69
N LYS A 106 -0.65 0.81 5.19
CA LYS A 106 0.20 1.99 5.42
C LYS A 106 0.31 2.31 6.91
N MET A 107 -0.81 2.29 7.65
CA MET A 107 -0.78 2.54 9.09
C MET A 107 -0.12 1.41 9.87
N PHE A 108 -0.30 0.16 9.46
CA PHE A 108 0.34 -1.00 10.09
C PHE A 108 1.87 -0.91 9.93
N MET A 109 2.33 -0.54 8.74
CA MET A 109 3.74 -0.22 8.51
C MET A 109 4.22 0.90 9.45
N ASN A 110 3.49 2.01 9.56
CA ASN A 110 3.89 3.10 10.46
C ASN A 110 3.94 2.65 11.92
N ALA A 111 2.96 1.86 12.37
CA ALA A 111 2.93 1.30 13.71
C ALA A 111 4.12 0.37 13.97
N HIS A 112 4.51 -0.47 13.01
CA HIS A 112 5.73 -1.27 13.11
C HIS A 112 6.98 -0.39 13.25
N HIS A 113 7.08 0.73 12.52
CA HIS A 113 8.24 1.62 12.66
C HIS A 113 8.36 2.26 14.06
N THR A 114 7.23 2.45 14.76
CA THR A 114 7.23 2.94 16.16
C THR A 114 7.52 1.85 17.19
N ASP A 115 7.39 0.57 16.82
CA ASP A 115 7.68 -0.60 17.66
C ASP A 115 8.44 -1.65 16.84
N PRO A 116 9.69 -1.36 16.41
CA PRO A 116 10.40 -2.23 15.49
C PRO A 116 11.01 -3.45 16.21
N GLY A 117 11.11 -4.58 15.51
CA GLY A 117 11.76 -5.78 16.03
C GLY A 117 10.92 -7.05 15.87
N LEU A 118 11.55 -8.20 16.19
CA LEU A 118 10.91 -9.52 16.11
C LEU A 118 9.76 -9.72 17.12
N ASN A 119 9.77 -8.94 18.20
CA ASN A 119 8.74 -8.96 19.24
C ASN A 119 7.73 -7.80 19.08
N SER A 120 7.71 -7.14 17.92
CA SER A 120 6.77 -6.07 17.62
C SER A 120 5.32 -6.52 17.81
N LYS A 121 4.47 -5.65 18.34
CA LYS A 121 3.01 -5.84 18.33
C LYS A 121 2.43 -5.79 16.91
N PHE A 122 3.22 -5.34 15.95
CA PHE A 122 2.90 -5.22 14.54
C PHE A 122 3.87 -6.09 13.73
N PRO A 123 3.76 -7.43 13.80
CA PRO A 123 4.73 -8.34 13.20
C PRO A 123 4.78 -8.20 11.67
N LEU A 124 5.99 -8.32 11.11
CA LEU A 124 6.25 -8.17 9.69
C LEU A 124 5.57 -9.28 8.86
N GLU A 125 5.48 -10.48 9.40
CA GLU A 125 4.78 -11.62 8.82
C GLU A 125 3.32 -11.28 8.57
N HIS A 126 2.62 -10.70 9.55
CA HIS A 126 1.23 -10.27 9.41
C HIS A 126 1.10 -9.18 8.34
N LEU A 127 2.02 -8.20 8.32
CA LEU A 127 2.02 -7.17 7.27
C LEU A 127 2.15 -7.76 5.86
N LYS A 128 3.02 -8.77 5.71
CA LYS A 128 3.21 -9.47 4.43
C LYS A 128 1.98 -10.27 4.04
N GLU A 129 1.38 -11.02 4.96
CA GLU A 129 0.18 -11.82 4.70
C GLU A 129 -1.00 -10.95 4.24
N GLU A 130 -1.25 -9.85 4.94
CA GLU A 130 -2.30 -8.88 4.56
C GLU A 130 -2.04 -8.24 3.19
N ALA A 131 -0.77 -7.99 2.86
CA ALA A 131 -0.38 -7.49 1.55
C ALA A 131 -0.62 -8.53 0.44
N GLU A 132 -0.25 -9.80 0.67
CA GLU A 132 -0.51 -10.88 -0.28
C GLU A 132 -2.01 -11.10 -0.50
N ASP A 133 -2.83 -10.97 0.54
CA ASP A 133 -4.29 -11.05 0.42
C ASP A 133 -4.87 -9.86 -0.34
N LEU A 134 -4.35 -8.64 -0.16
CA LEU A 134 -4.73 -7.48 -0.96
C LEU A 134 -4.37 -7.67 -2.45
N LEU A 135 -3.24 -8.30 -2.77
CA LEU A 135 -2.89 -8.64 -4.16
C LEU A 135 -3.89 -9.64 -4.76
N LYS A 136 -4.25 -10.70 -4.03
CA LYS A 136 -5.26 -11.67 -4.49
C LYS A 136 -6.60 -10.99 -4.78
N GLU A 137 -7.02 -10.07 -3.92
CA GLU A 137 -8.27 -9.32 -4.08
C GLU A 137 -8.22 -8.40 -5.32
N THR A 138 -7.16 -7.60 -5.46
CA THR A 138 -6.99 -6.69 -6.61
C THR A 138 -6.86 -7.44 -7.95
N ASP A 139 -6.18 -8.58 -7.97
CA ASP A 139 -6.12 -9.47 -9.14
C ASP A 139 -7.49 -10.06 -9.48
N ARG A 140 -8.28 -10.45 -8.47
CA ARG A 140 -9.65 -10.97 -8.69
C ARG A 140 -10.55 -9.91 -9.32
N ILE A 141 -10.50 -8.68 -8.81
CA ILE A 141 -11.27 -7.54 -9.34
C ILE A 141 -10.84 -7.24 -10.78
N SER A 142 -9.52 -7.20 -11.04
CA SER A 142 -8.98 -6.92 -12.38
C SER A 142 -9.44 -7.94 -13.43
N ARG A 143 -9.53 -9.22 -13.05
CA ARG A 143 -9.98 -10.30 -13.96
C ARG A 143 -11.49 -10.35 -14.16
N ASN A 144 -12.25 -9.79 -13.22
CA ASN A 144 -13.71 -9.77 -13.25
C ASN A 144 -14.22 -8.33 -13.14
N PRO A 145 -13.92 -7.47 -14.14
CA PRO A 145 -14.34 -6.08 -14.08
C PRO A 145 -15.88 -6.00 -14.04
N THR A 146 -16.37 -5.00 -13.31
CA THR A 146 -17.80 -4.69 -13.30
C THR A 146 -18.28 -4.37 -14.72
N LYS A 147 -19.55 -4.66 -15.02
CA LYS A 147 -20.17 -4.25 -16.30
C LYS A 147 -20.34 -2.73 -16.42
N GLU A 148 -20.25 -2.01 -15.29
CA GLU A 148 -20.25 -0.55 -15.25
C GLU A 148 -18.96 -0.04 -15.90
N GLU A 149 -19.10 0.90 -16.84
CA GLU A 149 -17.96 1.61 -17.41
C GLU A 149 -17.36 2.51 -16.33
N VAL A 150 -16.09 2.26 -15.98
CA VAL A 150 -15.38 3.01 -14.94
C VAL A 150 -14.24 3.81 -15.56
N ASP A 151 -14.03 5.01 -15.05
CA ASP A 151 -12.97 5.88 -15.54
C ASP A 151 -11.57 5.39 -15.07
N PRO A 152 -10.48 5.80 -15.75
CA PRO A 152 -9.12 5.40 -15.36
C PRO A 152 -8.71 5.80 -13.94
N GLY A 153 -9.31 6.86 -13.38
CA GLY A 153 -9.08 7.31 -12.01
C GLY A 153 -9.67 6.35 -10.99
N PHE A 154 -10.86 5.80 -11.27
CA PHE A 154 -11.45 4.74 -10.45
C PHE A 154 -10.58 3.47 -10.43
N VAL A 155 -10.14 3.01 -11.61
CA VAL A 155 -9.24 1.84 -11.73
C VAL A 155 -7.95 2.08 -10.96
N SER A 156 -7.34 3.26 -11.15
CA SER A 156 -6.14 3.63 -10.41
C SER A 156 -6.36 3.58 -8.89
N SER A 157 -7.42 4.20 -8.39
CA SER A 157 -7.67 4.37 -6.96
C SER A 157 -7.96 3.05 -6.22
N PHE A 158 -8.68 2.12 -6.86
CA PHE A 158 -9.22 0.93 -6.17
C PHE A 158 -8.60 -0.39 -6.61
N ILE A 159 -7.79 -0.38 -7.67
CA ILE A 159 -7.12 -1.58 -8.19
C ILE A 159 -5.61 -1.36 -8.23
N SER A 160 -5.15 -0.39 -9.02
CA SER A 160 -3.72 -0.21 -9.27
C SER A 160 -2.96 0.25 -8.03
N TYR A 161 -3.42 1.31 -7.34
CA TYR A 161 -2.75 1.84 -6.16
C TYR A 161 -2.77 0.84 -4.98
N PRO A 162 -3.88 0.17 -4.65
CA PRO A 162 -3.87 -0.88 -3.63
C PRO A 162 -2.90 -2.01 -3.95
N ALA A 163 -2.81 -2.45 -5.22
CA ALA A 163 -1.83 -3.46 -5.62
C ALA A 163 -0.38 -2.95 -5.50
N GLY A 164 -0.12 -1.69 -5.88
CA GLY A 164 1.17 -1.04 -5.70
C GLY A 164 1.58 -0.98 -4.23
N ILE A 165 0.66 -0.60 -3.34
CA ILE A 165 0.88 -0.54 -1.89
C ILE A 165 1.24 -1.92 -1.37
N ALA A 166 0.48 -2.95 -1.75
CA ALA A 166 0.74 -4.31 -1.31
C ALA A 166 2.13 -4.81 -1.74
N HIS A 167 2.51 -4.61 -3.00
CA HIS A 167 3.86 -4.92 -3.47
C HIS A 167 4.95 -4.14 -2.71
N SER A 168 4.73 -2.87 -2.40
CA SER A 168 5.65 -2.09 -1.56
C SER A 168 5.78 -2.66 -0.14
N MET A 169 4.69 -3.13 0.48
CA MET A 169 4.74 -3.77 1.81
C MET A 169 5.51 -5.09 1.78
N ILE A 170 5.35 -5.89 0.74
CA ILE A 170 6.15 -7.11 0.53
C ILE A 170 7.64 -6.74 0.33
N GLY A 171 7.92 -5.68 -0.43
CA GLY A 171 9.26 -5.15 -0.58
C GLY A 171 9.88 -4.76 0.76
N LEU A 172 9.14 -4.00 1.57
CA LEU A 172 9.54 -3.60 2.92
C LEU A 172 9.80 -4.80 3.83
N TYR A 173 8.92 -5.81 3.83
CA TYR A 173 9.09 -7.04 4.60
C TYR A 173 10.49 -7.63 4.37
N TYR A 174 10.86 -7.85 3.12
CA TYR A 174 12.17 -8.45 2.82
C TYR A 174 13.33 -7.55 3.23
N VAL A 175 13.20 -6.23 3.06
CA VAL A 175 14.21 -5.28 3.54
C VAL A 175 14.39 -5.39 5.05
N GLN A 176 13.31 -5.43 5.83
CA GLN A 176 13.41 -5.55 7.28
C GLN A 176 13.94 -6.92 7.71
N MET A 177 13.49 -8.01 7.09
CA MET A 177 14.01 -9.36 7.38
C MET A 177 15.51 -9.48 7.12
N SER A 178 16.04 -8.76 6.12
CA SER A 178 17.49 -8.73 5.89
C SER A 178 18.29 -8.12 7.06
N ARG A 179 17.67 -7.25 7.88
CA ARG A 179 18.32 -6.66 9.06
C ARG A 179 18.42 -7.64 10.23
N TYR A 180 17.48 -8.58 10.31
CA TYR A 180 17.43 -9.57 11.38
C TYR A 180 18.15 -10.89 11.04
N SER A 181 18.46 -11.12 9.76
CA SER A 181 19.25 -12.29 9.36
C SER A 181 20.71 -12.13 9.80
N GLY A 182 21.31 -13.19 10.35
CA GLY A 182 22.76 -13.27 10.60
C GLY A 182 23.56 -13.78 9.39
N ASP A 183 22.89 -14.37 8.40
CA ASP A 183 23.52 -15.00 7.24
C ASP A 183 23.61 -14.02 6.05
N PRO A 184 24.82 -13.67 5.58
CA PRO A 184 25.00 -12.81 4.41
C PRO A 184 24.25 -13.27 3.16
N MET A 185 24.17 -14.58 2.91
CA MET A 185 23.48 -15.11 1.72
C MET A 185 21.98 -14.91 1.82
N GLN A 186 21.40 -15.18 2.98
CA GLN A 186 19.98 -14.90 3.24
C GLN A 186 19.67 -13.39 3.14
N LYS A 187 20.57 -12.50 3.59
CA LYS A 187 20.40 -11.04 3.41
C LYS A 187 20.34 -10.67 1.93
N MET A 188 21.28 -11.16 1.14
CA MET A 188 21.34 -10.90 -0.31
C MET A 188 20.09 -11.42 -1.02
N PHE A 189 19.58 -12.60 -0.63
CA PHE A 189 18.33 -13.15 -1.17
C PHE A 189 17.11 -12.30 -0.79
N CYS A 190 17.07 -11.76 0.43
CA CYS A 190 16.04 -10.81 0.84
C CYS A 190 16.09 -9.54 -0.01
N PHE A 191 17.27 -8.96 -0.25
CA PHE A 191 17.40 -7.79 -1.13
C PHE A 191 16.89 -8.07 -2.55
N MET A 192 17.22 -9.24 -3.11
CA MET A 192 16.74 -9.62 -4.44
C MET A 192 15.20 -9.72 -4.49
N LYS A 193 14.58 -10.36 -3.48
CA LYS A 193 13.12 -10.44 -3.38
C LYS A 193 12.48 -9.07 -3.17
N GLY A 194 13.07 -8.24 -2.32
CA GLY A 194 12.63 -6.87 -2.08
C GLY A 194 12.69 -6.02 -3.35
N ALA A 195 13.80 -6.09 -4.09
CA ALA A 195 13.98 -5.38 -5.36
C ALA A 195 12.88 -5.78 -6.36
N ARG A 196 12.61 -7.08 -6.50
CA ARG A 196 11.53 -7.56 -7.37
C ARG A 196 10.17 -7.02 -6.93
N ALA A 197 9.85 -7.06 -5.63
CA ALA A 197 8.58 -6.56 -5.13
C ALA A 197 8.40 -5.06 -5.36
N TYR A 198 9.42 -4.24 -5.11
CA TYR A 198 9.36 -2.80 -5.43
C TYR A 198 9.29 -2.52 -6.94
N LEU A 199 9.91 -3.35 -7.77
CA LEU A 199 9.79 -3.21 -9.22
C LEU A 199 8.35 -3.49 -9.68
N GLU A 200 7.70 -4.51 -9.13
CA GLU A 200 6.28 -4.77 -9.37
C GLU A 200 5.41 -3.63 -8.85
N ALA A 201 5.72 -3.07 -7.67
CA ALA A 201 5.01 -1.89 -7.15
C ALA A 201 5.09 -0.71 -8.11
N ALA A 202 6.28 -0.40 -8.64
CA ALA A 202 6.47 0.67 -9.62
C ALA A 202 5.58 0.48 -10.86
N ASN A 203 5.41 -0.76 -11.32
CA ASN A 203 4.58 -1.07 -12.49
C ASN A 203 3.07 -0.89 -12.24
N LYS A 204 2.64 -0.69 -10.98
CA LYS A 204 1.23 -0.43 -10.65
C LYS A 204 0.88 1.06 -10.60
N TYR A 205 1.85 1.94 -10.52
CA TYR A 205 1.61 3.39 -10.44
C TYR A 205 1.79 4.06 -11.80
N PRO A 206 1.04 5.14 -12.09
CA PRO A 206 1.29 6.01 -13.24
C PRO A 206 2.74 6.53 -13.26
N GLU A 207 3.31 6.74 -14.45
CA GLU A 207 4.73 7.13 -14.59
C GLU A 207 5.07 8.50 -13.98
N ASP A 208 4.08 9.38 -13.84
CA ASP A 208 4.17 10.70 -13.23
C ASP A 208 3.77 10.71 -11.74
N ASP A 209 3.47 9.56 -11.15
CA ASP A 209 3.19 9.43 -9.73
C ASP A 209 4.49 9.32 -8.91
N GLU A 210 4.51 9.91 -7.71
CA GLU A 210 5.70 9.85 -6.87
C GLU A 210 6.04 8.47 -6.35
N LEU A 211 5.06 7.59 -6.17
CA LEU A 211 5.26 6.23 -5.71
C LEU A 211 5.84 5.34 -6.81
N HIS A 212 5.62 5.70 -8.09
CA HIS A 212 6.31 5.06 -9.22
C HIS A 212 7.82 5.29 -9.13
N ALA A 213 8.23 6.56 -9.10
CA ALA A 213 9.65 6.94 -9.00
C ALA A 213 10.28 6.46 -7.70
N TRP A 214 9.56 6.56 -6.57
CA TRP A 214 10.06 6.06 -5.29
C TRP A 214 10.28 4.55 -5.29
N SER A 215 9.37 3.77 -5.87
CA SER A 215 9.50 2.31 -5.95
C SER A 215 10.65 1.89 -6.87
N LEU A 216 10.87 2.61 -7.99
CA LEU A 216 12.07 2.41 -8.82
C LEU A 216 13.35 2.73 -8.05
N ASN A 217 13.35 3.81 -7.27
CA ASN A 217 14.48 4.18 -6.42
C ASN A 217 14.79 3.10 -5.36
N CYS A 218 13.77 2.58 -4.67
CA CYS A 218 13.93 1.45 -3.75
C CYS A 218 14.46 0.21 -4.47
N THR A 219 13.99 -0.06 -5.69
CA THR A 219 14.49 -1.17 -6.51
C THR A 219 15.99 -1.06 -6.75
N LEU A 220 16.49 0.12 -7.16
CA LEU A 220 17.92 0.36 -7.40
C LEU A 220 18.76 0.17 -6.14
N ASP A 221 18.34 0.74 -5.00
CA ASP A 221 19.05 0.59 -3.73
C ASP A 221 19.21 -0.89 -3.35
N LEU A 222 18.17 -1.70 -3.55
CA LEU A 222 18.21 -3.12 -3.24
C LEU A 222 18.98 -3.94 -4.29
N MET A 223 18.92 -3.59 -5.56
CA MET A 223 19.71 -4.24 -6.61
C MET A 223 21.21 -4.14 -6.35
N ARG A 224 21.70 -2.99 -5.85
CA ARG A 224 23.12 -2.79 -5.50
C ARG A 224 23.58 -3.63 -4.31
N ARG A 225 22.66 -4.02 -3.44
CA ARG A 225 22.93 -4.86 -2.27
C ARG A 225 22.70 -6.34 -2.55
N SER A 226 22.16 -6.66 -3.73
CA SER A 226 21.88 -8.02 -4.19
C SER A 226 23.06 -8.59 -4.97
N VAL A 227 23.24 -9.90 -4.91
CA VAL A 227 24.30 -10.59 -5.68
C VAL A 227 23.86 -10.86 -7.11
N GLY A 228 24.80 -10.74 -8.05
CA GLY A 228 24.63 -11.23 -9.42
C GLY A 228 23.70 -10.39 -10.30
N VAL A 229 23.28 -9.21 -9.84
CA VAL A 229 22.52 -8.28 -10.67
C VAL A 229 23.44 -7.74 -11.77
N LYS A 230 23.12 -8.01 -13.03
CA LYS A 230 23.87 -7.49 -14.18
C LYS A 230 23.76 -5.96 -14.28
N VAL A 231 24.85 -5.29 -14.63
CA VAL A 231 24.90 -3.83 -14.87
C VAL A 231 23.81 -3.40 -15.87
N GLY A 232 23.59 -4.15 -16.95
CA GLY A 232 22.54 -3.84 -17.92
C GLY A 232 21.12 -3.84 -17.34
N ASN A 233 20.81 -4.77 -16.42
CA ASN A 233 19.51 -4.81 -15.76
C ASN A 233 19.34 -3.65 -14.78
N PHE A 234 20.40 -3.32 -14.04
CA PHE A 234 20.42 -2.16 -13.14
C PHE A 234 20.22 -0.85 -13.91
N ASN A 235 20.93 -0.66 -15.02
CA ASN A 235 20.82 0.55 -15.81
C ASN A 235 19.42 0.72 -16.42
N ARG A 236 18.76 -0.37 -16.86
CA ARG A 236 17.38 -0.29 -17.35
C ARG A 236 16.41 0.27 -16.32
N VAL A 237 16.58 -0.06 -15.04
CA VAL A 237 15.76 0.50 -13.96
C VAL A 237 16.14 1.97 -13.71
N ALA A 238 17.43 2.30 -13.79
CA ALA A 238 17.91 3.68 -13.64
C ALA A 238 17.40 4.60 -14.76
N ASP A 239 17.34 4.10 -16.00
CA ASP A 239 16.80 4.83 -17.15
C ASP A 239 15.31 5.16 -16.93
N ARG A 240 14.52 4.19 -16.50
CA ARG A 240 13.11 4.41 -16.13
C ARG A 240 12.96 5.47 -15.03
N LEU A 241 13.81 5.42 -13.99
CA LEU A 241 13.78 6.42 -12.92
C LEU A 241 14.15 7.82 -13.43
N ARG A 242 15.13 7.92 -14.33
CA ARG A 242 15.56 9.19 -14.94
C ARG A 242 14.45 9.81 -15.78
N GLU A 243 13.64 9.00 -16.46
CA GLU A 243 12.47 9.45 -17.21
C GLU A 243 11.29 9.84 -16.31
N ALA A 244 11.04 9.08 -15.24
CA ALA A 244 9.93 9.30 -14.33
C ALA A 244 10.12 10.53 -13.43
N ALA A 245 11.33 10.75 -12.91
CA ALA A 245 11.63 11.83 -11.96
C ALA A 245 11.14 13.22 -12.44
N PRO A 246 11.45 13.70 -13.66
CA PRO A 246 10.96 15.00 -14.12
C PRO A 246 9.45 15.04 -14.35
N LYS A 247 8.78 13.90 -14.64
CA LYS A 247 7.32 13.83 -14.76
C LYS A 247 6.68 14.00 -13.39
N MET A 248 7.14 13.22 -12.41
CA MET A 248 6.73 13.30 -11.00
C MET A 248 6.86 14.72 -10.45
N MET A 249 7.99 15.39 -10.70
CA MET A 249 8.24 16.73 -10.14
C MET A 249 7.26 17.80 -10.61
N LYS A 250 6.51 17.60 -11.70
CA LYS A 250 5.49 18.55 -12.15
C LYS A 250 4.27 18.60 -11.23
N ILE A 251 4.00 17.49 -10.52
CA ILE A 251 2.80 17.31 -9.69
C ILE A 251 3.19 17.21 -8.21
N TRP A 252 4.27 16.49 -7.90
CA TRP A 252 4.62 16.04 -6.55
C TRP A 252 5.87 16.70 -5.96
N ALA A 253 6.27 17.88 -6.47
CA ALA A 253 7.46 18.59 -5.98
C ALA A 253 7.41 18.91 -4.47
N PHE A 254 6.22 19.20 -3.93
CA PHE A 254 6.02 19.62 -2.54
C PHE A 254 5.24 18.61 -1.71
N SER A 255 5.22 17.34 -2.12
CA SER A 255 4.58 16.28 -1.33
C SER A 255 5.32 16.06 -0.01
N ALA A 256 4.65 15.43 0.96
CA ALA A 256 5.28 15.04 2.23
C ALA A 256 6.50 14.12 1.99
N LEU A 257 6.44 13.25 0.99
CA LEU A 257 7.56 12.37 0.63
C LEU A 257 8.73 13.16 0.02
N GLY A 258 8.44 14.14 -0.84
CA GLY A 258 9.42 15.10 -1.36
C GLY A 258 10.15 15.85 -0.24
N GLN A 259 9.38 16.42 0.69
CA GLN A 259 9.90 17.11 1.88
C GLN A 259 10.67 16.19 2.82
N GLY A 260 10.32 14.90 2.87
CA GLY A 260 11.00 13.83 3.62
C GLY A 260 12.30 13.32 2.98
N GLY A 261 12.78 13.98 1.93
CA GLY A 261 14.08 13.72 1.31
C GLY A 261 14.09 12.66 0.20
N ARG A 262 12.92 12.38 -0.39
CA ARG A 262 12.79 11.53 -1.59
C ARG A 262 13.74 11.98 -2.70
N ASP A 263 13.76 13.28 -2.99
CA ASP A 263 14.48 13.82 -4.15
C ASP A 263 15.99 13.65 -4.02
N GLN A 264 16.54 13.84 -2.80
CA GLN A 264 17.97 13.60 -2.56
C GLN A 264 18.34 12.12 -2.71
N LYS A 265 17.47 11.21 -2.26
CA LYS A 265 17.69 9.76 -2.40
C LYS A 265 17.62 9.30 -3.86
N ILE A 266 16.66 9.83 -4.63
CA ILE A 266 16.56 9.59 -6.07
C ILE A 266 17.83 10.06 -6.77
N GLN A 267 18.26 11.30 -6.50
CA GLN A 267 19.46 11.86 -7.12
C GLN A 267 20.70 11.01 -6.79
N ALA A 268 20.88 10.62 -5.53
CA ALA A 268 22.01 9.78 -5.13
C ALA A 268 22.05 8.45 -5.89
N ASN A 269 20.91 7.78 -6.09
CA ASN A 269 20.89 6.53 -6.85
C ASN A 269 21.14 6.75 -8.36
N LEU A 270 20.67 7.85 -8.94
CA LEU A 270 20.95 8.21 -10.32
C LEU A 270 22.44 8.54 -10.54
N ASP A 271 23.07 9.26 -9.60
CA ASP A 271 24.51 9.57 -9.63
C ASP A 271 25.34 8.28 -9.59
N ASN A 272 24.96 7.34 -8.72
CA ASN A 272 25.61 6.03 -8.65
C ASN A 272 25.45 5.24 -9.96
N ALA A 273 24.26 5.28 -10.59
CA ALA A 273 24.07 4.63 -11.88
C ALA A 273 24.91 5.28 -12.99
N GLN A 274 25.07 6.61 -12.95
CA GLN A 274 25.92 7.33 -13.88
C GLN A 274 27.40 6.96 -13.71
N ASP A 275 27.90 6.80 -12.47
CA ASP A 275 29.27 6.35 -12.22
C ASP A 275 29.53 4.93 -12.76
N ILE A 276 28.58 4.01 -12.55
CA ILE A 276 28.66 2.65 -13.10
C ILE A 276 28.74 2.70 -14.64
N MET A 277 27.87 3.48 -15.28
CA MET A 277 27.88 3.59 -16.75
C MET A 277 29.12 4.31 -17.29
N LYS A 278 29.71 5.24 -16.53
CA LYS A 278 31.02 5.82 -16.86
C LYS A 278 32.10 4.76 -16.89
N ARG A 279 32.13 3.85 -15.91
CA ARG A 279 33.07 2.72 -15.89
C ARG A 279 32.86 1.76 -17.06
N VAL A 280 31.62 1.58 -17.51
CA VAL A 280 31.32 0.82 -18.75
C VAL A 280 31.90 1.52 -19.98
N ALA A 281 31.70 2.83 -20.11
CA ALA A 281 32.24 3.62 -21.22
C ALA A 281 33.79 3.63 -21.24
N GLU A 282 34.42 3.58 -20.07
CA GLU A 282 35.88 3.45 -19.92
C GLU A 282 36.41 2.02 -20.17
N GLY A 283 35.55 1.05 -20.46
CA GLY A 283 35.92 -0.35 -20.65
C GLY A 283 36.33 -1.08 -19.37
N LYS A 284 36.05 -0.51 -18.19
CA LYS A 284 36.35 -1.12 -16.88
C LYS A 284 35.25 -2.07 -16.40
N LEU A 285 34.07 -2.01 -17.02
CA LEU A 285 32.93 -2.89 -16.79
C LEU A 285 32.25 -3.17 -18.13
N THR A 286 31.50 -4.26 -18.20
CA THR A 286 30.57 -4.59 -19.28
C THR A 286 29.14 -4.59 -18.74
N LEU A 287 28.15 -4.62 -19.65
CA LEU A 287 26.74 -4.73 -19.26
C LEU A 287 26.39 -6.09 -18.63
N ASP A 288 27.20 -7.11 -18.87
CA ASP A 288 27.03 -8.46 -18.33
C ASP A 288 27.70 -8.67 -16.98
N ASP A 289 28.60 -7.76 -16.59
CA ASP A 289 29.24 -7.79 -15.28
C ASP A 289 28.22 -7.57 -14.16
N PRO A 290 28.45 -8.14 -12.97
CA PRO A 290 27.64 -7.83 -11.80
C PRO A 290 27.86 -6.37 -11.38
N VAL A 291 26.78 -5.73 -10.92
CA VAL A 291 26.85 -4.42 -10.28
C VAL A 291 27.81 -4.51 -9.09
N PRO A 292 28.80 -3.60 -8.99
CA PRO A 292 29.69 -3.56 -7.84
C PRO A 292 28.90 -3.36 -6.54
N LEU A 293 29.12 -4.22 -5.57
CA LEU A 293 28.52 -4.08 -4.23
C LEU A 293 29.03 -2.77 -3.60
N GLY A 294 28.09 -1.98 -3.06
CA GLY A 294 28.37 -0.74 -2.33
C GLY A 294 28.74 -0.96 -0.87
#